data_AF-A0A1R1BWF9-F1
#
_entry.id   AF-A0A1R1BWF9-F1
#
_cell.length_a   1.000
_cell.length_b   1.000
_cell.length_c   1.000
_cell.angle_alpha   90.00
_cell.angle_beta   90.00
_cell.angle_gamma   90.00
#
_symmetry.space_group_name_H-M   'P 1'
#
loop_
_entity.id
_entity.type
_entity.pdbx_description
1 polymer ?
#
loop_
_entity_poly.entity_id
_entity_poly.type
_entity_poly.pdbx_seq_one_letter_code
_entity_poly.pdbx_strand_id
1 'polypeptide(L)' 'MKIDKVMNILMIVMLLLIALYRNNVAVLSFSIVLFGIMSYTTYRMRTRWNVVTYIVLTLVLMIWNIYLWA' A
#
# COMPACT_ATOMS: atom_id res chain seq x y z
N MET A 1 0.10 23.07 4.90
CA MET A 1 -0.57 21.75 5.01
C MET A 1 0.45 20.75 5.49
N LYS A 2 0.18 20.01 6.58
CA LYS A 2 1.13 19.05 7.17
C LYS A 2 1.60 18.04 6.13
N ILE A 3 2.92 17.85 6.02
CA ILE A 3 3.58 16.94 5.08
C ILE A 3 2.96 15.52 5.11
N ASP A 4 2.45 15.09 6.27
CA ASP A 4 1.72 13.83 6.45
C ASP A 4 0.49 13.70 5.55
N LYS A 5 -0.27 14.77 5.34
CA LYS A 5 -1.44 14.76 4.44
C LYS A 5 -1.02 14.61 2.98
N VAL A 6 0.08 15.25 2.59
CA VAL A 6 0.60 15.19 1.22
C VAL A 6 1.12 13.77 0.92
N MET A 7 1.86 13.17 1.86
CA MET A 7 2.39 11.81 1.72
C MET A 7 1.28 10.76 1.61
N ASN A 8 0.21 10.92 2.39
CA ASN A 8 -0.93 9.99 2.35
C ASN A 8 -1.74 10.12 1.04
N ILE A 9 -1.92 11.35 0.53
CA ILE A 9 -2.55 11.59 -0.79
C ILE A 9 -1.71 10.98 -1.90
N LEU A 10 -0.38 11.12 -1.83
CA LEU A 10 0.54 10.60 -2.85
C LEU A 10 0.52 9.05 -2.89
N MET A 11 0.41 8.39 -1.73
CA MET A 11 0.20 6.94 -1.65
C MET A 11 -1.11 6.49 -2.32
N ILE A 12 -2.21 7.22 -2.11
CA ILE A 12 -3.51 6.91 -2.74
C ILE A 12 -3.45 7.07 -4.26
N VAL A 13 -2.80 8.13 -4.75
CA VAL A 13 -2.65 8.37 -6.20
C VAL A 13 -1.77 7.30 -6.84
N MET A 14 -0.69 6.87 -6.18
CA MET A 14 0.13 5.75 -6.66
C MET A 14 -0.66 4.43 -6.71
N LEU A 15 -1.48 4.13 -5.69
CA LEU A 15 -2.36 2.96 -5.69
C LEU A 15 -3.35 2.98 -6.88
N LEU A 16 -3.89 4.15 -7.21
CA LEU A 16 -4.84 4.34 -8.31
C LEU A 16 -4.19 4.17 -9.69
N LEU A 17 -2.98 4.69 -9.87
CA LEU A 17 -2.18 4.50 -11.09
C LEU A 17 -1.82 3.03 -11.32
N ILE A 18 -1.57 2.29 -10.25
CA ILE A 18 -1.21 0.87 -10.32
C ILE A 18 -2.42 -0.02 -10.56
N ALA A 19 -3.60 0.39 -10.07
CA ALA A 19 -4.85 -0.28 -10.40
C ALA A 19 -5.17 -0.25 -11.90
N LEU A 20 -4.63 0.71 -12.66
CA LEU A 20 -4.76 0.79 -14.11
C LEU A 20 -3.70 -0.03 -14.87
N TYR A 21 -2.60 -0.43 -14.23
CA TYR A 21 -1.54 -1.23 -14.85
C TYR A 21 -1.80 -2.72 -14.68
N ARG A 22 -2.27 -3.38 -15.74
CA ARG A 22 -2.55 -4.82 -15.83
C ARG A 22 -1.28 -5.69 -15.96
N ASN A 23 -0.16 -5.26 -15.37
CA ASN A 23 1.10 -5.99 -15.41
C ASN A 23 1.38 -6.62 -14.05
N ASN A 24 1.11 -7.92 -13.95
CA ASN A 24 1.13 -8.70 -12.71
C ASN A 24 2.48 -8.58 -11.97
N VAL A 25 3.60 -8.44 -12.70
CA VAL A 25 4.94 -8.29 -12.09
C VAL A 25 5.14 -6.92 -11.45
N ALA A 26 4.66 -5.85 -12.09
CA ALA A 26 4.79 -4.49 -11.55
C ALA A 26 3.95 -4.31 -10.29
N VAL A 27 2.75 -4.88 -10.27
CA VAL A 27 1.86 -4.88 -9.11
C VAL A 27 2.48 -5.65 -7.94
N LEU A 28 3.04 -6.84 -8.21
CA LEU A 28 3.68 -7.67 -7.17
C LEU A 28 4.91 -6.97 -6.57
N SER A 29 5.74 -6.37 -7.43
CA SER A 29 6.91 -5.58 -7.01
C SER A 29 6.52 -4.41 -6.11
N PHE A 30 5.46 -3.69 -6.48
CA PHE A 30 4.98 -2.55 -5.71
C PHE A 30 4.33 -2.96 -4.38
N SER A 31 3.57 -4.05 -4.36
CA SER A 31 3.02 -4.63 -3.14
C SER A 31 4.11 -4.87 -2.10
N ILE A 32 5.24 -5.45 -2.51
CA ILE A 32 6.39 -5.75 -1.63
C ILE A 32 6.99 -4.45 -1.05
N VAL A 33 7.17 -3.42 -1.89
CA VAL A 33 7.72 -2.13 -1.46
C VAL A 33 6.78 -1.42 -0.48
N LEU A 34 5.48 -1.37 -0.78
CA LEU A 34 4.47 -0.80 0.12
C LEU A 34 4.42 -1.53 1.45
N PHE A 35 4.52 -2.86 1.42
CA PHE A 35 4.56 -3.69 2.62
C PHE A 35 5.77 -3.35 3.49
N GLY A 36 6.94 -3.19 2.89
CA GLY A 36 8.17 -2.77 3.59
C GLY A 36 8.05 -1.39 4.23
N ILE A 37 7.53 -0.40 3.48
CA ILE A 37 7.35 0.97 3.98
C ILE A 37 6.35 0.98 5.14
N MET A 38 5.19 0.33 5.01
CA MET A 38 4.20 0.33 6.09
C MET A 38 4.62 -0.50 7.30
N SER A 39 5.37 -1.59 7.10
CA SER A 39 5.98 -2.37 8.20
C SER A 39 6.96 -1.50 8.98
N TYR A 40 7.83 -0.77 8.28
CA TYR A 40 8.77 0.16 8.89
C TYR A 40 8.07 1.30 9.63
N THR A 41 7.03 1.87 9.02
CA THR A 41 6.24 2.95 9.61
C THR A 41 5.50 2.50 10.86
N THR A 42 4.94 1.28 10.84
CA THR A 42 4.27 0.65 12.00
C THR A 42 5.25 0.31 13.11
N TYR A 43 6.45 -0.14 12.77
CA TYR A 43 7.50 -0.44 13.74
C TYR A 43 8.02 0.83 14.43
N ARG A 44 8.28 1.89 13.66
CA ARG A 44 8.83 3.16 14.16
C ARG A 44 7.80 4.01 14.89
N MET A 45 6.54 4.01 14.44
CA MET A 45 5.44 4.74 15.05
C MET A 45 4.26 3.81 15.28
N ARG A 46 4.31 3.08 16.39
CA ARG A 46 3.34 2.03 16.74
C ARG A 46 2.05 2.63 17.31
N THR A 47 1.22 3.18 16.44
CA THR A 47 -0.15 3.63 16.80
C THR A 47 -1.17 2.58 16.36
N ARG A 48 -2.29 2.47 17.07
CA ARG A 48 -3.39 1.55 16.69
C ARG A 48 -3.88 1.82 15.26
N TRP A 49 -3.86 3.08 14.82
CA TRP A 49 -4.21 3.47 13.45
C TRP A 49 -3.23 2.97 12.39
N ASN A 50 -1.92 3.00 12.65
CA ASN A 50 -0.92 2.47 11.72
C ASN A 50 -1.02 0.94 11.57
N VAL A 51 -1.32 0.25 12.67
CA VAL A 51 -1.56 -1.21 12.64
C VAL A 51 -2.81 -1.56 11.83
N VAL A 52 -3.91 -0.84 12.03
CA VAL A 52 -5.16 -1.07 11.29
C VAL A 52 -4.97 -0.77 9.80
N THR A 53 -4.35 0.37 9.46
CA THR A 53 -4.08 0.73 8.05
C THR A 53 -3.15 -0.26 7.37
N TYR A 54 -2.14 -0.78 8.06
CA TYR A 54 -1.29 -1.85 7.55
C TYR A 54 -2.06 -3.15 7.25
N ILE A 55 -2.92 -3.60 8.17
CA ILE A 55 -3.73 -4.81 7.97
C ILE A 55 -4.69 -4.64 6.78
N VAL A 56 -5.38 -3.50 6.70
CA VAL A 56 -6.31 -3.20 5.60
C VAL A 56 -5.57 -3.13 4.26
N LEU A 57 -4.43 -2.43 4.21
CA LEU A 57 -3.63 -2.33 3.00
C LEU A 57 -3.13 -3.71 2.53
N THR A 58 -2.70 -4.55 3.49
CA THR A 58 -2.27 -5.93 3.22
C THR A 58 -3.39 -6.74 2.55
N LEU A 59 -4.59 -6.71 3.10
CA LEU A 59 -5.75 -7.41 2.54
C LEU A 59 -6.09 -6.92 1.13
N VAL A 60 -6.10 -5.61 0.92
CA VAL A 60 -6.37 -5.01 -0.39
C VAL A 60 -5.34 -5.45 -1.42
N LEU A 61 -4.04 -5.40 -1.08
CA LEU A 61 -2.97 -5.84 -1.99
C LEU A 61 -3.04 -7.34 -2.32
N MET A 62 -3.45 -8.16 -1.35
CA MET A 62 -3.60 -9.61 -1.53
C MET A 62 -4.78 -9.95 -2.45
N ILE A 63 -5.95 -9.34 -2.21
CA ILE A 63 -7.13 -9.48 -3.08
C ILE A 63 -6.82 -8.99 -4.50
N TRP A 64 -6.13 -7.86 -4.62
CA TRP A 64 -5.76 -7.28 -5.91
C TRP A 64 -4.79 -8.18 -6.69
N ASN A 65 -3.80 -8.79 -6.01
CA ASN A 65 -2.90 -9.75 -6.65
C ASN A 65 -3.64 -11.01 -7.10
N ILE A 66 -4.59 -11.54 -6.31
CA ILE A 66 -5.42 -12.68 -6.71
C ILE A 66 -6.26 -12.31 -7.95
N TYR A 67 -6.91 -11.14 -7.95
CA TYR A 67 -7.74 -10.70 -9.07
C TYR A 67 -6.96 -10.51 -10.37
N LEU A 68 -5.71 -10.04 -10.31
CA LEU A 68 -4.86 -9.88 -11.48
C LEU A 68 -4.31 -11.20 -12.03
N TRP A 69 -4.24 -12.23 -11.18
CA TRP A 69 -3.65 -13.52 -11.55
C TRP A 69 -4.68 -14.60 -11.87
N ALA A 70 -5.94 -14.40 -11.47
CA ALA A 70 -7.11 -15.18 -11.89
C ALA A 70 -7.62 -14.72 -13.26
#